data_AF-A0A0N1GYN6-F1
#
_entry.id   AF-A0A0N1GYN6-F1
#
_cell.length_a   1.000
_cell.length_b   1.000
_cell.length_c   1.000
_cell.angle_alpha   90.00
_cell.angle_beta   90.00
_cell.angle_gamma   90.00
#
_symmetry.space_group_name_H-M   'P 1'
#
loop_
_entity.id
_entity.type
_entity.pdbx_description
1 polymer ?
#
loop_
_entity_poly.entity_id
_entity_poly.type
_entity_poly.pdbx_seq_one_letter_code
_entity_poly.pdbx_strand_id
1 'polypeptide(L)'
;MPALKSCFILGVLATIVNAAVHELIVGTFVSKALYTLAFDDEDNSLELIANISTPVPSSWISLSHDKKHLYGTDYIYVGADHNRTIPPVYVGYTIHNSSSITLDKSLSGVRPCNGSSIYIIPSPNPPHAVYGADYWGTPGCGCVMSVDASGALSEVIQDFEYLNDSGVHGMSFSPGSQVLYSADTLGNYLWTHAIDPTTGRLGEVLGMAEGPSPKAHPRHVVTHPSGKAIYAVMEGSSEVAWYTVDSTTNVPTMQEPMYSLLPSGTNGFSYWGDTLALSASAKYLWATTRAKNDGVPGYIAVYELNCDGTIVKEKFLKETTTSGGVANALQPAEFSDRYAALTDNEIGFVEIWEMRGDGSDADVIARIDLADQGNARYASGCCANAVWLN
;
A
#
# COMPACT_ATOMS: atom_id res chain seq x y z
N MET A 1 -5.36 -61.95 -46.20
CA MET A 1 -4.69 -60.64 -46.06
C MET A 1 -5.09 -60.07 -44.71
N PRO A 2 -4.14 -59.84 -43.79
CA PRO A 2 -4.45 -59.62 -42.37
C PRO A 2 -4.90 -58.18 -42.10
N ALA A 3 -5.82 -58.02 -41.15
CA ALA A 3 -6.34 -56.75 -40.68
C ALA A 3 -5.32 -56.03 -39.79
N LEU A 4 -5.00 -54.78 -40.14
CA LEU A 4 -4.16 -53.88 -39.36
C LEU A 4 -4.97 -53.37 -38.15
N LYS A 5 -4.56 -53.74 -36.92
CA LYS A 5 -5.03 -53.11 -35.69
C LYS A 5 -4.21 -51.83 -35.45
N SER A 6 -4.82 -50.66 -35.62
CA SER A 6 -4.23 -49.39 -35.20
C SER A 6 -4.28 -49.28 -33.67
N CYS A 7 -3.11 -49.17 -33.06
CA CYS A 7 -2.95 -48.87 -31.64
C CYS A 7 -2.88 -47.35 -31.49
N PHE A 8 -3.93 -46.71 -30.96
CA PHE A 8 -3.88 -45.31 -30.55
C PHE A 8 -3.05 -45.23 -29.26
N ILE A 9 -1.85 -44.64 -29.34
CA ILE A 9 -1.09 -44.20 -28.17
C ILE A 9 -1.71 -42.88 -27.74
N LEU A 10 -2.44 -42.91 -26.63
CA LEU A 10 -2.87 -41.70 -25.93
C LEU A 10 -1.63 -41.10 -25.26
N GLY A 11 -1.01 -40.12 -25.92
CA GLY A 11 0.05 -39.32 -25.31
C GLY A 11 -0.56 -38.46 -24.21
N VAL A 12 -0.31 -38.81 -22.95
CA VAL A 12 -0.53 -37.90 -21.82
C VAL A 12 0.49 -36.78 -21.97
N LEU A 13 0.07 -35.63 -22.50
CA LEU A 13 0.82 -34.40 -22.30
C LEU A 13 0.73 -34.09 -20.80
N ALA A 14 1.76 -34.46 -20.05
CA ALA A 14 2.01 -33.84 -18.76
C ALA A 14 2.24 -32.36 -19.03
N THR A 15 1.27 -31.52 -18.67
CA THR A 15 1.51 -30.09 -18.51
C THR A 15 2.58 -29.97 -17.43
N ILE A 16 3.77 -29.56 -17.83
CA ILE A 16 4.78 -29.07 -16.88
C ILE A 16 4.15 -27.79 -16.32
N VAL A 17 3.49 -27.90 -15.17
CA VAL A 17 3.17 -26.73 -14.35
C VAL A 17 4.52 -26.29 -13.84
N ASN A 18 4.96 -25.13 -14.30
CA ASN A 18 6.22 -24.57 -13.88
C ASN A 18 5.90 -23.82 -12.59
N ALA A 19 6.32 -24.36 -11.44
CA ALA A 19 6.17 -23.72 -10.14
C ALA A 19 6.56 -22.25 -10.24
N ALA A 20 5.68 -21.35 -9.78
CA ALA A 20 5.92 -19.93 -9.80
C ALA A 20 6.35 -19.49 -8.40
N VAL A 21 7.63 -19.14 -8.26
CA VAL A 21 8.15 -18.51 -7.06
C VAL A 21 8.02 -17.00 -7.23
N HIS A 22 7.29 -16.40 -6.30
CA HIS A 22 6.98 -14.97 -6.28
C HIS A 22 7.75 -14.28 -5.15
N GLU A 23 8.43 -13.20 -5.44
CA GLU A 23 9.30 -12.52 -4.49
C GLU A 23 8.64 -11.23 -4.01
N LEU A 24 8.80 -10.91 -2.72
CA LEU A 24 8.31 -9.66 -2.13
C LEU A 24 9.36 -9.03 -1.22
N ILE A 25 9.44 -7.71 -1.24
CA ILE A 25 10.29 -6.92 -0.33
C ILE A 25 9.42 -6.35 0.78
N VAL A 26 9.94 -6.35 2.01
CA VAL A 26 9.24 -5.90 3.22
C VAL A 26 10.05 -4.78 3.90
N GLY A 27 9.37 -3.66 4.14
CA GLY A 27 9.88 -2.53 4.91
C GLY A 27 9.75 -2.74 6.42
N THR A 28 10.29 -1.81 7.20
CA THR A 28 10.47 -1.94 8.65
C THR A 28 10.20 -0.62 9.37
N PHE A 29 9.88 -0.69 10.67
CA PHE A 29 9.69 0.52 11.51
C PHE A 29 10.93 0.87 12.34
N VAL A 30 11.74 -0.14 12.71
CA VAL A 30 12.91 0.04 13.58
C VAL A 30 14.16 -0.53 12.97
N SER A 31 14.08 -1.77 12.47
CA SER A 31 15.22 -2.47 11.89
C SER A 31 15.73 -1.73 10.67
N LYS A 32 17.03 -1.48 10.61
CA LYS A 32 17.66 -0.89 9.43
C LYS A 32 17.96 -1.97 8.40
N ALA A 33 16.89 -2.55 7.87
CA ALA A 33 16.92 -3.66 6.94
C ALA A 33 15.76 -3.60 5.94
N LEU A 34 15.95 -4.25 4.80
CA LEU A 34 14.89 -4.71 3.91
C LEU A 34 14.90 -6.24 3.94
N TYR A 35 13.74 -6.85 4.16
CA TYR A 35 13.59 -8.30 4.00
C TYR A 35 13.12 -8.59 2.60
N THR A 36 13.69 -9.60 1.95
CA THR A 36 13.10 -10.15 0.74
C THR A 36 12.69 -11.58 1.01
N LEU A 37 11.45 -11.91 0.65
CA LEU A 37 10.82 -13.20 0.86
C LEU A 37 10.48 -13.83 -0.49
N ALA A 38 10.46 -15.15 -0.54
CA ALA A 38 9.99 -15.94 -1.68
C ALA A 38 8.77 -16.76 -1.27
N PHE A 39 7.66 -16.57 -1.99
CA PHE A 39 6.42 -17.31 -1.86
C PHE A 39 6.32 -18.32 -3.00
N ASP A 40 6.25 -19.61 -2.68
CA ASP A 40 5.96 -20.67 -3.64
C ASP A 40 4.46 -20.97 -3.61
N ASP A 41 3.77 -20.73 -4.73
CA ASP A 41 2.31 -20.87 -4.82
C ASP A 41 1.82 -22.31 -5.07
N GLU A 42 2.73 -23.26 -5.31
CA GLU A 42 2.42 -24.68 -5.36
C GLU A 42 2.57 -25.31 -3.97
N ASP A 43 3.68 -25.00 -3.28
CA ASP A 43 3.98 -25.54 -1.96
C ASP A 43 3.30 -24.77 -0.82
N ASN A 44 2.77 -23.58 -1.10
CA ASN A 44 2.26 -22.64 -0.10
C ASN A 44 3.30 -22.35 1.00
N SER A 45 4.54 -22.12 0.59
CA SER A 45 5.66 -21.84 1.49
C SER A 45 6.12 -20.39 1.35
N LEU A 46 6.58 -19.79 2.45
CA LEU A 46 7.11 -18.45 2.48
C LEU A 46 8.47 -18.46 3.18
N GLU A 47 9.53 -18.16 2.44
CA GLU A 47 10.90 -18.26 2.93
C GLU A 47 11.63 -16.91 2.87
N LEU A 48 12.51 -16.68 3.85
CA LEU A 48 13.41 -15.52 3.83
C LEU A 48 14.57 -15.79 2.87
N ILE A 49 14.65 -15.02 1.78
CA ILE A 49 15.74 -15.13 0.82
C ILE A 49 16.86 -14.13 1.09
N ALA A 50 16.56 -12.96 1.64
CA ALA A 50 17.58 -11.98 2.01
C ALA A 50 17.17 -11.06 3.16
N ASN A 51 18.14 -10.75 4.03
CA ASN A 51 18.07 -9.67 5.01
C ASN A 51 19.14 -8.63 4.64
N ILE A 52 18.71 -7.57 3.97
CA ILE A 52 19.59 -6.57 3.36
C ILE A 52 19.72 -5.39 4.32
N SER A 53 20.92 -5.17 4.87
CA SER A 53 21.16 -4.02 5.76
C SER A 53 21.06 -2.71 5.00
N THR A 54 20.34 -1.75 5.58
CA THR A 54 20.18 -0.39 5.06
C THR A 54 20.69 0.63 6.10
N PRO A 55 20.90 1.91 5.75
CA PRO A 55 21.25 2.92 6.75
C PRO A 55 20.03 3.44 7.54
N VAL A 56 18.81 3.18 7.06
CA VAL A 56 17.54 3.72 7.57
C VAL A 56 16.44 2.66 7.52
N PRO A 57 15.50 2.64 8.49
CA PRO A 57 14.26 1.87 8.34
C PRO A 57 13.31 2.57 7.37
N SER A 58 12.49 1.81 6.65
CA SER A 58 11.47 2.34 5.75
C SER A 58 10.08 1.83 6.13
N SER A 59 9.29 2.71 6.76
CA SER A 59 7.91 2.42 7.17
C SER A 59 6.94 2.31 6.00
N TRP A 60 7.34 2.80 4.84
CA TRP A 60 6.64 2.60 3.59
C TRP A 60 7.64 2.49 2.46
N ILE A 61 7.48 1.47 1.62
CA ILE A 61 8.25 1.24 0.40
C ILE A 61 7.31 1.08 -0.81
N SER A 62 7.79 1.48 -1.98
CA SER A 62 7.04 1.36 -3.24
C SER A 62 7.98 1.14 -4.42
N LEU A 63 7.56 0.33 -5.38
CA LEU A 63 8.35 -0.02 -6.56
C LEU A 63 8.13 0.98 -7.69
N SER A 64 9.21 1.29 -8.40
CA SER A 64 9.15 1.90 -9.73
C SER A 64 8.31 1.06 -10.71
N HIS A 65 7.79 1.72 -11.75
CA HIS A 65 6.93 1.10 -12.76
C HIS A 65 7.55 -0.10 -13.49
N ASP A 66 8.88 -0.18 -13.56
CA ASP A 66 9.62 -1.29 -14.18
C ASP A 66 10.29 -2.21 -13.15
N LYS A 67 10.00 -1.98 -11.86
CA LYS A 67 10.51 -2.74 -10.70
C LYS A 67 12.03 -2.83 -10.58
N LYS A 68 12.78 -1.92 -11.22
CA LYS A 68 14.25 -1.87 -11.07
C LYS A 68 14.71 -0.99 -9.91
N HIS A 69 13.85 -0.10 -9.45
CA HIS A 69 14.09 0.76 -8.32
C HIS A 69 13.02 0.58 -7.24
N LEU A 70 13.46 0.67 -5.98
CA LEU A 70 12.62 0.74 -4.80
C LEU A 70 12.75 2.14 -4.20
N TYR A 71 11.63 2.74 -3.82
CA TYR A 71 11.61 4.00 -3.08
C TYR A 71 11.08 3.74 -1.67
N GLY A 72 11.63 4.43 -0.69
CA GLY A 72 11.25 4.27 0.71
C GLY A 72 11.29 5.57 1.49
N THR A 73 10.78 5.50 2.71
CA THR A 73 10.92 6.56 3.72
C THR A 73 12.20 6.35 4.54
N ASP A 74 12.83 7.42 5.00
CA ASP A 74 13.74 7.37 6.15
C ASP A 74 12.90 7.64 7.41
N TYR A 75 12.35 6.57 7.96
CA TYR A 75 11.32 6.66 8.97
C TYR A 75 11.90 7.04 10.33
N ILE A 76 11.35 8.11 10.91
CA ILE A 76 11.61 8.51 12.29
C ILE A 76 10.26 8.82 12.93
N TYR A 77 9.98 8.28 14.11
CA TYR A 77 8.83 8.74 14.88
C TYR A 77 9.15 10.05 15.59
N VAL A 78 8.36 11.10 15.33
CA VAL A 78 8.61 12.46 15.84
C VAL A 78 7.44 13.01 16.66
N GLY A 79 6.49 12.14 17.01
CA GLY A 79 5.08 12.53 17.16
C GLY A 79 4.80 13.84 17.89
N ALA A 80 3.93 14.70 17.35
CA ALA A 80 3.52 16.00 17.91
C ALA A 80 4.62 16.97 18.39
N ASP A 81 5.91 16.76 18.07
CA ASP A 81 6.93 17.81 18.21
C ASP A 81 6.74 18.87 17.12
N HIS A 82 5.84 19.82 17.40
CA HIS A 82 5.54 20.93 16.50
C HIS A 82 6.71 21.91 16.30
N ASN A 83 7.80 21.79 17.07
CA ASN A 83 9.00 22.62 16.93
C ASN A 83 10.10 21.93 16.10
N ARG A 84 9.81 20.76 15.52
CA ARG A 84 10.76 20.07 14.64
C ARG A 84 11.14 20.98 13.47
N THR A 85 12.44 20.99 13.17
CA THR A 85 13.02 21.74 12.04
C THR A 85 13.68 20.82 11.01
N ILE A 86 13.69 19.51 11.29
CA ILE A 86 14.24 18.50 10.40
C ILE A 86 13.16 18.16 9.38
N PRO A 87 13.41 18.32 8.07
CA PRO A 87 12.47 17.93 7.04
C PRO A 87 12.31 16.40 6.91
N PRO A 88 11.25 15.92 6.22
CA PRO A 88 11.12 14.52 5.85
C PRO A 88 12.24 14.09 4.89
N VAL A 89 12.69 12.85 5.01
CA VAL A 89 13.74 12.27 4.15
C VAL A 89 13.20 11.02 3.45
N TYR A 90 13.48 10.91 2.16
CA TYR A 90 13.10 9.79 1.31
C TYR A 90 14.34 9.16 0.71
N VAL A 91 14.26 7.87 0.42
CA VAL A 91 15.40 7.06 -0.06
C VAL A 91 15.03 6.32 -1.33
N GLY A 92 16.01 6.15 -2.21
CA GLY A 92 15.90 5.39 -3.44
C GLY A 92 16.99 4.33 -3.51
N TYR A 93 16.61 3.14 -3.95
CA TYR A 93 17.48 1.98 -4.07
C TYR A 93 17.44 1.41 -5.49
N THR A 94 18.56 0.84 -5.94
CA THR A 94 18.64 0.01 -7.15
C THR A 94 18.49 -1.45 -6.74
N ILE A 95 17.61 -2.16 -7.45
CA ILE A 95 17.35 -3.58 -7.29
C ILE A 95 18.16 -4.33 -8.36
N HIS A 96 19.25 -4.98 -7.96
CA HIS A 96 20.03 -5.82 -8.87
C HIS A 96 19.41 -7.20 -9.02
N ASN A 97 18.86 -7.70 -7.92
CA ASN A 97 18.05 -8.92 -7.80
C ASN A 97 17.45 -8.95 -6.39
N SER A 98 16.64 -9.97 -6.10
CA SER A 98 15.96 -10.16 -4.84
C SER A 98 16.85 -10.35 -3.61
N SER A 99 18.15 -10.64 -3.78
CA SER A 99 19.11 -10.71 -2.68
C SER A 99 20.11 -9.55 -2.65
N SER A 100 19.99 -8.60 -3.57
CA SER A 100 20.95 -7.49 -3.70
C SER A 100 20.24 -6.19 -4.09
N ILE A 101 20.00 -5.37 -3.08
CA ILE A 101 19.41 -4.03 -3.19
C ILE A 101 20.39 -3.05 -2.57
N THR A 102 20.72 -1.98 -3.30
CA THR A 102 21.70 -0.98 -2.86
C THR A 102 21.06 0.38 -2.77
N LEU A 103 21.32 1.12 -1.68
CA LEU A 103 20.90 2.51 -1.58
C LEU A 103 21.66 3.36 -2.61
N ASP A 104 20.92 4.13 -3.41
CA ASP A 104 21.46 5.05 -4.39
C ASP A 104 21.51 6.48 -3.84
N LYS A 105 20.39 6.93 -3.26
CA LYS A 105 20.21 8.34 -2.90
C LYS A 105 19.28 8.52 -1.72
N SER A 106 19.56 9.55 -0.94
CA SER A 106 18.65 10.11 0.06
C SER A 106 18.34 11.55 -0.33
N LEU A 107 17.05 11.88 -0.35
CA LEU A 107 16.55 13.21 -0.68
C LEU A 107 15.78 13.76 0.51
N SER A 108 16.09 14.98 0.89
CA SER A 108 15.45 15.68 1.99
C SER A 108 14.51 16.74 1.41
N GLY A 109 13.27 16.79 1.92
CA GLY A 109 12.41 17.95 1.68
C GLY A 109 13.07 19.24 2.16
N VAL A 110 12.54 20.37 1.72
CA VAL A 110 12.95 21.70 2.21
C VAL A 110 11.83 22.29 3.06
N ARG A 111 12.13 23.34 3.83
CA ARG A 111 11.10 24.08 4.56
C ARG A 111 10.02 24.56 3.59
N PRO A 112 8.73 24.41 3.96
CA PRO A 112 8.24 24.35 5.34
C PRO A 112 8.00 22.95 5.93
N CYS A 113 8.22 21.88 5.16
CA CYS A 113 8.05 20.52 5.62
C CYS A 113 8.91 20.18 6.84
N ASN A 114 8.28 19.73 7.92
CA ASN A 114 8.97 19.36 9.15
C ASN A 114 8.39 18.11 9.85
N GLY A 115 7.48 17.38 9.19
CA GLY A 115 6.97 16.09 9.62
C GLY A 115 7.84 14.90 9.20
N SER A 116 7.47 13.72 9.65
CA SER A 116 8.12 12.47 9.26
C SER A 116 7.65 12.01 7.89
N SER A 117 8.56 11.49 7.07
CA SER A 117 8.18 10.76 5.86
C SER A 117 7.52 9.43 6.25
N ILE A 118 6.23 9.29 5.94
CA ILE A 118 5.48 8.06 6.29
C ILE A 118 4.91 7.33 5.07
N TYR A 119 4.83 8.00 3.93
CA TYR A 119 4.25 7.46 2.70
C TYR A 119 5.02 7.96 1.48
N ILE A 120 5.16 7.10 0.49
CA ILE A 120 5.82 7.41 -0.79
C ILE A 120 5.19 6.58 -1.90
N ILE A 121 4.91 7.21 -3.04
CA ILE A 121 4.36 6.54 -4.23
C ILE A 121 4.95 7.11 -5.52
N PRO A 122 5.49 6.28 -6.42
CA PRO A 122 5.93 6.70 -7.75
C PRO A 122 4.77 6.74 -8.74
N SER A 123 4.78 7.72 -9.65
CA SER A 123 3.84 7.75 -10.76
C SER A 123 4.13 6.59 -11.74
N PRO A 124 3.11 5.79 -12.10
CA PRO A 124 3.28 4.76 -13.14
C PRO A 124 3.43 5.35 -14.55
N ASN A 125 3.14 6.64 -14.74
CA ASN A 125 3.25 7.33 -16.03
C ASN A 125 4.42 8.33 -16.05
N PRO A 126 5.02 8.59 -17.24
CA PRO A 126 6.03 9.63 -17.41
C PRO A 126 5.58 10.98 -16.83
N PRO A 127 6.49 11.76 -16.22
CA PRO A 127 7.94 11.53 -16.14
C PRO A 127 8.36 10.60 -14.97
N HIS A 128 7.45 9.81 -14.41
CA HIS A 128 7.71 8.89 -13.29
C HIS A 128 8.22 9.58 -12.02
N ALA A 129 7.77 10.82 -11.80
CA ALA A 129 8.02 11.52 -10.55
C ALA A 129 7.50 10.71 -9.34
N VAL A 130 8.13 10.93 -8.19
CA VAL A 130 7.86 10.22 -6.93
C VAL A 130 7.33 11.21 -5.91
N TYR A 131 6.25 10.85 -5.22
CA TYR A 131 5.50 11.73 -4.34
C TYR A 131 5.58 11.19 -2.93
N GLY A 132 6.10 12.00 -2.01
CA GLY A 132 6.18 11.69 -0.60
C GLY A 132 5.22 12.57 0.20
N ALA A 133 4.63 12.02 1.25
CA ALA A 133 3.83 12.77 2.23
C ALA A 133 4.52 12.79 3.59
N ASP A 134 4.51 13.97 4.22
CA ASP A 134 4.91 14.12 5.60
C ASP A 134 3.72 13.95 6.55
N TYR A 135 4.02 13.62 7.80
CA TYR A 135 3.02 13.45 8.84
C TYR A 135 3.51 14.00 10.18
N TRP A 136 2.58 14.54 10.97
CA TRP A 136 2.85 15.31 12.19
C TRP A 136 3.61 16.63 11.97
N GLY A 137 3.75 17.10 10.73
CA GLY A 137 4.31 18.42 10.40
C GLY A 137 3.31 19.56 10.60
N THR A 138 3.81 20.79 10.66
CA THR A 138 2.99 22.01 10.60
C THR A 138 3.74 23.10 9.81
N PRO A 139 3.24 23.50 8.62
CA PRO A 139 2.03 22.99 7.96
C PRO A 139 2.16 21.51 7.56
N GLY A 140 1.05 20.82 7.36
CA GLY A 140 1.08 19.53 6.68
C GLY A 140 1.58 19.70 5.25
N CYS A 141 2.41 18.78 4.76
CA CYS A 141 3.10 18.99 3.49
C CYS A 141 3.40 17.69 2.73
N GLY A 142 3.98 17.84 1.55
CA GLY A 142 4.59 16.75 0.81
C GLY A 142 5.73 17.21 -0.09
N CYS A 143 6.42 16.24 -0.70
CA CYS A 143 7.51 16.48 -1.63
C CYS A 143 7.26 15.76 -2.95
N VAL A 144 7.60 16.40 -4.06
CA VAL A 144 7.73 15.77 -5.38
C VAL A 144 9.20 15.64 -5.71
N MET A 145 9.61 14.44 -6.09
CA MET A 145 10.97 14.08 -6.46
C MET A 145 11.00 13.63 -7.93
N SER A 146 11.99 14.09 -8.68
CA SER A 146 12.24 13.58 -10.03
C SER A 146 13.07 12.30 -10.01
N VAL A 147 13.02 11.56 -11.11
CA VAL A 147 13.91 10.43 -11.38
C VAL A 147 14.78 10.73 -12.59
N ASP A 148 15.93 10.06 -12.68
CA ASP A 148 16.77 10.09 -13.87
C ASP A 148 16.27 9.12 -14.96
N ALA A 149 17.04 8.98 -16.04
CA ALA A 149 16.67 8.13 -17.17
C ALA A 149 16.63 6.63 -16.84
N SER A 150 17.27 6.16 -15.76
CA SER A 150 17.14 4.77 -15.31
C SER A 150 15.97 4.57 -14.35
N GLY A 151 15.44 5.66 -13.77
CA GLY A 151 14.44 5.61 -12.72
C GLY A 151 15.01 5.80 -11.32
N ALA A 152 16.30 6.10 -11.15
CA ALA A 152 16.85 6.39 -9.83
C ALA A 152 16.41 7.80 -9.36
N LEU A 153 16.19 7.98 -8.06
CA LEU A 153 15.85 9.31 -7.51
C LEU A 153 16.93 10.34 -7.88
N SER A 154 16.50 11.50 -8.38
CA SER A 154 17.41 12.57 -8.82
C SER A 154 17.40 13.77 -7.87
N GLU A 155 16.31 14.50 -7.75
CA GLU A 155 16.22 15.71 -6.92
C GLU A 155 14.80 15.93 -6.39
N VAL A 156 14.68 16.67 -5.28
CA VAL A 156 13.39 17.24 -4.87
C VAL A 156 13.10 18.41 -5.78
N ILE A 157 12.07 18.28 -6.61
CA ILE A 157 11.65 19.34 -7.55
C ILE A 157 10.63 20.28 -6.92
N GLN A 158 9.87 19.83 -5.92
CA GLN A 158 8.85 20.65 -5.27
C GLN A 158 8.59 20.20 -3.84
N ASP A 159 8.53 21.14 -2.91
CA ASP A 159 7.78 20.99 -1.67
C ASP A 159 6.41 21.67 -1.87
N PHE A 160 5.36 21.09 -1.31
CA PHE A 160 4.01 21.63 -1.39
C PHE A 160 3.29 21.48 -0.05
N GLU A 161 2.37 22.40 0.23
CA GLU A 161 1.66 22.49 1.50
C GLU A 161 0.20 22.06 1.33
N TYR A 162 -0.35 21.48 2.40
CA TYR A 162 -1.77 21.28 2.63
C TYR A 162 -2.27 22.32 3.66
N LEU A 163 -3.28 22.00 4.46
CA LEU A 163 -3.65 22.83 5.61
C LEU A 163 -2.66 22.61 6.78
N ASN A 164 -2.70 23.53 7.75
CA ASN A 164 -1.80 23.47 8.92
C ASN A 164 -1.98 22.20 9.76
N ASP A 165 -3.20 21.68 9.82
CA ASP A 165 -3.61 20.49 10.56
C ASP A 165 -3.68 19.24 9.69
N SER A 166 -3.28 19.33 8.42
CA SER A 166 -3.22 18.18 7.52
C SER A 166 -2.15 17.17 7.93
N GLY A 167 -2.46 15.90 7.72
CA GLY A 167 -1.53 14.79 7.81
C GLY A 167 -1.95 13.76 6.77
N VAL A 168 -1.26 13.76 5.63
CA VAL A 168 -1.58 12.83 4.53
C VAL A 168 -0.92 11.49 4.79
N HIS A 169 -1.71 10.43 4.77
CA HIS A 169 -1.25 9.09 5.10
C HIS A 169 -1.23 8.14 3.89
N GLY A 170 -1.88 8.50 2.79
CA GLY A 170 -1.89 7.72 1.55
C GLY A 170 -2.32 8.54 0.35
N MET A 171 -1.87 8.12 -0.84
CA MET A 171 -2.12 8.82 -2.09
C MET A 171 -2.38 7.85 -3.23
N SER A 172 -3.15 8.26 -4.24
CA SER A 172 -3.41 7.50 -5.46
C SER A 172 -3.54 8.40 -6.67
N PHE A 173 -3.13 7.93 -7.83
CA PHE A 173 -3.23 8.66 -9.09
C PHE A 173 -4.53 8.37 -9.82
N SER A 174 -5.05 9.36 -10.54
CA SER A 174 -5.98 9.09 -11.64
C SER A 174 -5.30 8.25 -12.74
N PRO A 175 -6.05 7.50 -13.56
CA PRO A 175 -5.47 6.85 -14.74
C PRO A 175 -4.74 7.86 -15.62
N GLY A 176 -3.48 7.57 -15.95
CA GLY A 176 -2.61 8.48 -16.70
C GLY A 176 -1.89 9.54 -15.85
N SER A 177 -2.03 9.52 -14.53
CA SER A 177 -1.32 10.39 -13.57
C SER A 177 -1.46 11.90 -13.84
N GLN A 178 -2.65 12.34 -14.27
CA GLN A 178 -2.94 13.77 -14.42
C GLN A 178 -3.43 14.42 -13.13
N VAL A 179 -3.87 13.60 -12.16
CA VAL A 179 -4.39 14.04 -10.87
C VAL A 179 -3.84 13.13 -9.76
N LEU A 180 -3.51 13.74 -8.62
CA LEU A 180 -3.17 13.07 -7.38
C LEU A 180 -4.31 13.25 -6.37
N TYR A 181 -4.79 12.13 -5.82
CA TYR A 181 -5.72 12.08 -4.70
C TYR A 181 -4.95 11.80 -3.42
N SER A 182 -5.13 12.64 -2.39
CA SER A 182 -4.41 12.50 -1.12
C SER A 182 -5.37 12.36 0.05
N ALA A 183 -5.28 11.25 0.77
CA ALA A 183 -6.06 10.97 1.97
C ALA A 183 -5.42 11.65 3.18
N ASP A 184 -6.04 12.74 3.61
CA ASP A 184 -5.63 13.57 4.75
C ASP A 184 -6.34 13.10 6.02
N THR A 185 -5.62 12.30 6.80
CA THR A 185 -6.13 11.62 7.98
C THR A 185 -6.40 12.60 9.11
N LEU A 186 -5.47 13.52 9.37
CA LEU A 186 -5.62 14.50 10.46
C LEU A 186 -6.58 15.62 10.09
N GLY A 187 -6.51 16.11 8.85
CA GLY A 187 -7.41 17.16 8.35
C GLY A 187 -8.81 16.66 8.03
N ASN A 188 -9.01 15.34 7.89
CA ASN A 188 -10.27 14.70 7.51
C ASN A 188 -10.77 15.11 6.10
N TYR A 189 -9.87 15.12 5.11
CA TYR A 189 -10.17 15.46 3.72
C TYR A 189 -9.62 14.44 2.73
N LEU A 190 -10.21 14.39 1.54
CA LEU A 190 -9.61 13.82 0.35
C LEU A 190 -9.26 14.97 -0.62
N TRP A 191 -7.97 15.26 -0.76
CA TRP A 191 -7.48 16.31 -1.64
C TRP A 191 -7.41 15.84 -3.09
N THR A 192 -7.60 16.76 -4.02
CA THR A 192 -7.45 16.55 -5.46
C THR A 192 -6.49 17.60 -6.02
N HIS A 193 -5.31 17.18 -6.48
CA HIS A 193 -4.30 18.06 -7.08
C HIS A 193 -4.11 17.74 -8.56
N ALA A 194 -4.01 18.76 -9.40
CA ALA A 194 -3.54 18.58 -10.77
C ALA A 194 -2.04 18.21 -10.79
N ILE A 195 -1.61 17.44 -11.78
CA ILE A 195 -0.20 17.14 -12.05
C ILE A 195 0.17 17.74 -13.41
N ASP A 196 1.28 18.47 -13.47
CA ASP A 196 1.89 18.85 -14.74
C ASP A 196 2.49 17.60 -15.40
N PRO A 197 1.97 17.15 -16.56
CA PRO A 197 2.42 15.91 -17.20
C PRO A 197 3.84 15.98 -17.78
N THR A 198 4.41 17.19 -17.88
CA THR A 198 5.78 17.38 -18.40
C THR A 198 6.80 17.30 -17.27
N THR A 199 6.48 17.93 -16.14
CA THR A 199 7.45 18.09 -15.03
C THR A 199 7.18 17.16 -13.86
N GLY A 200 5.97 16.59 -13.76
CA GLY A 200 5.51 15.81 -12.60
C GLY A 200 5.16 16.68 -11.39
N ARG A 201 5.33 18.00 -11.45
CA ARG A 201 5.01 18.90 -10.34
C ARG A 201 3.51 18.92 -10.08
N LEU A 202 3.12 19.05 -8.80
CA LEU A 202 1.74 19.35 -8.44
C LEU A 202 1.42 20.79 -8.82
N GLY A 203 0.29 20.95 -9.51
CA GLY A 203 -0.31 22.22 -9.88
C GLY A 203 -1.38 22.65 -8.87
N GLU A 204 -2.45 23.24 -9.38
CA GLU A 204 -3.56 23.75 -8.56
C GLU A 204 -4.31 22.64 -7.79
N VAL A 205 -4.86 23.02 -6.64
CA VAL A 205 -5.84 22.21 -5.92
C VAL A 205 -7.18 22.32 -6.66
N LEU A 206 -7.62 21.21 -7.23
CA LEU A 206 -8.89 21.13 -7.97
C LEU A 206 -10.09 20.99 -7.02
N GLY A 207 -9.87 20.41 -5.84
CA GLY A 207 -10.92 20.24 -4.83
C GLY A 207 -10.45 19.54 -3.56
N MET A 208 -11.29 19.64 -2.54
CA MET A 208 -11.15 18.97 -1.25
C MET A 208 -12.51 18.39 -0.88
N ALA A 209 -12.65 17.07 -0.89
CA ALA A 209 -13.86 16.41 -0.40
C ALA A 209 -13.71 16.21 1.12
N GLU A 210 -14.67 16.70 1.90
CA GLU A 210 -14.71 16.47 3.34
C GLU A 210 -14.96 14.98 3.64
N GLY A 211 -14.37 14.47 4.72
CA GLY A 211 -14.64 13.13 5.20
C GLY A 211 -16.13 12.94 5.53
N PRO A 212 -16.68 11.72 5.36
CA PRO A 212 -18.11 11.42 5.54
C PRO A 212 -18.67 11.79 6.92
N SER A 213 -17.81 11.83 7.92
CA SER A 213 -18.16 12.23 9.27
C SER A 213 -16.94 12.86 9.96
N PRO A 214 -17.14 13.57 11.09
CA PRO A 214 -16.04 14.11 11.89
C PRO A 214 -15.09 13.06 12.48
N LYS A 215 -15.37 11.76 12.30
CA LYS A 215 -14.56 10.64 12.81
C LYS A 215 -14.03 9.74 11.69
N ALA A 216 -14.21 10.11 10.42
CA ALA A 216 -13.85 9.25 9.32
C ALA A 216 -12.32 9.11 9.21
N HIS A 217 -11.61 10.23 9.05
CA HIS A 217 -10.16 10.32 8.91
C HIS A 217 -9.65 9.44 7.75
N PRO A 218 -9.81 9.87 6.48
CA PRO A 218 -9.31 9.13 5.33
C PRO A 218 -7.82 8.81 5.47
N ARG A 219 -7.45 7.53 5.38
CA ARG A 219 -6.08 7.07 5.61
C ARG A 219 -5.37 6.74 4.33
N HIS A 220 -5.80 5.69 3.66
CA HIS A 220 -5.31 5.28 2.35
C HIS A 220 -6.42 5.39 1.33
N VAL A 221 -6.02 5.62 0.08
CA VAL A 221 -6.91 5.80 -1.05
C VAL A 221 -6.39 4.99 -2.23
N VAL A 222 -7.30 4.40 -3.02
CA VAL A 222 -6.96 3.75 -4.30
C VAL A 222 -7.98 4.15 -5.37
N THR A 223 -7.49 4.35 -6.59
CA THR A 223 -8.31 4.71 -7.74
C THR A 223 -8.54 3.49 -8.62
N HIS A 224 -9.80 3.22 -8.97
CA HIS A 224 -10.13 2.14 -9.90
C HIS A 224 -9.58 2.46 -11.31
N PRO A 225 -9.07 1.48 -12.09
CA PRO A 225 -8.51 1.71 -13.43
C PRO A 225 -9.48 2.35 -14.43
N SER A 226 -10.79 2.23 -14.21
CA SER A 226 -11.81 2.94 -15.00
C SER A 226 -11.71 4.47 -14.89
N GLY A 227 -11.07 4.98 -13.83
CA GLY A 227 -11.02 6.41 -13.47
C GLY A 227 -12.35 6.96 -12.96
N LYS A 228 -13.39 6.12 -12.82
CA LYS A 228 -14.74 6.55 -12.41
C LYS A 228 -15.01 6.36 -10.93
N ALA A 229 -14.20 5.56 -10.24
CA ALA A 229 -14.38 5.24 -8.82
C ALA A 229 -13.07 5.38 -8.05
N ILE A 230 -13.18 5.86 -6.81
CA ILE A 230 -12.10 5.93 -5.82
C ILE A 230 -12.63 5.34 -4.52
N TYR A 231 -11.75 4.66 -3.78
CA TYR A 231 -12.07 4.10 -2.47
C TYR A 231 -11.08 4.64 -1.44
N ALA A 232 -11.58 4.97 -0.24
CA ALA A 232 -10.73 5.36 0.88
C ALA A 232 -11.11 4.56 2.13
N VAL A 233 -10.09 4.05 2.82
CA VAL A 233 -10.25 3.46 4.15
C VAL A 233 -10.18 4.57 5.18
N MET A 234 -11.17 4.58 6.06
CA MET A 234 -11.35 5.60 7.09
C MET A 234 -10.70 5.09 8.40
N GLU A 235 -9.59 5.71 8.83
CA GLU A 235 -8.86 5.29 10.02
C GLU A 235 -9.75 5.36 11.26
N GLY A 236 -10.46 6.47 11.43
CA GLY A 236 -11.19 6.76 12.65
C GLY A 236 -12.50 6.00 12.78
N SER A 237 -13.16 5.66 11.66
CA SER A 237 -14.45 4.96 11.67
C SER A 237 -14.35 3.47 11.32
N SER A 238 -13.20 3.00 10.80
CA SER A 238 -13.01 1.61 10.35
C SER A 238 -14.02 1.21 9.27
N GLU A 239 -14.19 2.08 8.28
CA GLU A 239 -15.11 1.90 7.15
C GLU A 239 -14.37 2.12 5.82
N VAL A 240 -14.90 1.53 4.75
CA VAL A 240 -14.57 1.88 3.37
C VAL A 240 -15.63 2.83 2.84
N ALA A 241 -15.21 4.05 2.47
CA ALA A 241 -16.02 4.95 1.67
C ALA A 241 -15.63 4.83 0.19
N TRP A 242 -16.59 5.02 -0.70
CA TRP A 242 -16.36 5.04 -2.14
C TRP A 242 -16.93 6.30 -2.77
N TYR A 243 -16.30 6.73 -3.86
CA TYR A 243 -16.55 8.01 -4.50
C TYR A 243 -16.66 7.80 -6.00
N THR A 244 -17.61 8.47 -6.64
CA THR A 244 -17.62 8.64 -8.09
C THR A 244 -16.77 9.83 -8.48
N VAL A 245 -16.09 9.74 -9.61
CA VAL A 245 -15.26 10.84 -10.14
C VAL A 245 -15.91 11.42 -11.39
N ASP A 246 -16.17 12.72 -11.38
CA ASP A 246 -16.55 13.45 -12.59
C ASP A 246 -15.32 13.63 -13.48
N SER A 247 -15.36 13.13 -14.72
CA SER A 247 -14.21 13.18 -15.64
C SER A 247 -13.82 14.60 -16.09
N THR A 248 -14.69 15.59 -15.85
CA THR A 248 -14.47 16.99 -16.21
C THR A 248 -13.72 17.72 -15.10
N THR A 249 -14.09 17.48 -13.84
CA THR A 249 -13.49 18.18 -12.68
C THR A 249 -12.41 17.35 -11.99
N ASN A 250 -12.44 16.04 -12.15
CA ASN A 250 -11.68 15.04 -11.39
C ASN A 250 -11.95 15.04 -9.88
N VAL A 251 -12.91 15.84 -9.39
CA VAL A 251 -13.21 15.94 -7.96
C VAL A 251 -14.13 14.79 -7.53
N PRO A 252 -13.75 14.00 -6.52
CA PRO A 252 -14.54 12.86 -6.07
C PRO A 252 -15.80 13.30 -5.31
N THR A 253 -16.92 12.64 -5.59
CA THR A 253 -18.17 12.78 -4.84
C THR A 253 -18.50 11.47 -4.15
N MET A 254 -18.59 11.50 -2.83
CA MET A 254 -18.88 10.32 -2.01
C MET A 254 -20.25 9.73 -2.36
N GLN A 255 -20.34 8.41 -2.29
CA GLN A 255 -21.58 7.67 -2.48
C GLN A 255 -21.92 6.86 -1.23
N GLU A 256 -23.21 6.64 -1.02
CA GLU A 256 -23.74 5.75 0.02
C GLU A 256 -24.05 4.36 -0.57
N PRO A 257 -23.97 3.28 0.22
CA PRO A 257 -23.53 3.25 1.62
C PRO A 257 -22.00 3.26 1.74
N MET A 258 -21.49 3.64 2.92
CA MET A 258 -20.18 3.19 3.39
C MET A 258 -20.23 1.74 3.88
N TYR A 259 -19.08 1.06 3.88
CA TYR A 259 -18.98 -0.35 4.24
C TYR A 259 -18.13 -0.52 5.51
N SER A 260 -18.74 -1.01 6.59
CA SER A 260 -18.02 -1.32 7.84
C SER A 260 -16.99 -2.41 7.62
N LEU A 261 -15.78 -2.21 8.12
CA LEU A 261 -14.73 -3.25 8.20
C LEU A 261 -14.76 -4.00 9.54
N LEU A 262 -15.87 -3.89 10.27
CA LEU A 262 -16.06 -4.50 11.58
C LEU A 262 -17.39 -5.26 11.63
N PRO A 263 -17.45 -6.40 12.34
CA PRO A 263 -18.70 -7.11 12.58
C PRO A 263 -19.75 -6.22 13.26
N SER A 264 -21.03 -6.47 12.97
CA SER A 264 -22.13 -5.74 13.59
C SER A 264 -22.09 -5.85 15.12
N GLY A 265 -22.17 -4.72 15.81
CA GLY A 265 -22.12 -4.64 17.28
C GLY A 265 -20.71 -4.49 17.86
N THR A 266 -19.67 -4.55 17.04
CA THR A 266 -18.30 -4.29 17.46
C THR A 266 -18.11 -2.81 17.86
N ASN A 267 -17.35 -2.57 18.92
CA ASN A 267 -16.98 -1.22 19.34
C ASN A 267 -15.92 -0.64 18.39
N GLY A 268 -16.34 0.20 17.43
CA GLY A 268 -15.43 0.83 16.46
C GLY A 268 -14.32 1.67 17.08
N PHE A 269 -14.49 2.19 18.30
CA PHE A 269 -13.43 2.94 18.99
C PHE A 269 -12.21 2.09 19.38
N SER A 270 -12.32 0.76 19.32
CA SER A 270 -11.23 -0.18 19.60
C SER A 270 -10.38 -0.52 18.37
N TYR A 271 -10.69 0.07 17.21
CA TYR A 271 -10.04 -0.23 15.93
C TYR A 271 -9.61 1.02 15.19
N TRP A 272 -8.75 0.80 14.20
CA TRP A 272 -8.36 1.78 13.19
C TRP A 272 -8.44 1.13 11.81
N GLY A 273 -9.05 1.79 10.83
CA GLY A 273 -8.85 1.42 9.43
C GLY A 273 -7.36 1.54 9.04
N ASP A 274 -6.82 0.58 8.29
CA ASP A 274 -5.40 0.59 7.93
C ASP A 274 -5.17 0.80 6.42
N THR A 275 -5.23 -0.25 5.62
CA THR A 275 -4.94 -0.20 4.17
C THR A 275 -6.12 -0.65 3.34
N LEU A 276 -6.12 -0.24 2.07
CA LEU A 276 -6.94 -0.85 1.04
C LEU A 276 -6.17 -0.89 -0.28
N ALA A 277 -6.46 -1.89 -1.11
CA ALA A 277 -5.81 -2.07 -2.40
C ALA A 277 -6.68 -2.92 -3.35
N LEU A 278 -6.50 -2.69 -4.65
CA LEU A 278 -7.17 -3.46 -5.68
C LEU A 278 -6.39 -4.75 -5.96
N SER A 279 -7.14 -5.83 -6.20
CA SER A 279 -6.63 -7.05 -6.83
C SER A 279 -6.08 -6.80 -8.24
N ALA A 280 -5.28 -7.73 -8.76
CA ALA A 280 -4.64 -7.65 -10.08
C ALA A 280 -5.60 -7.25 -11.23
N SER A 281 -6.81 -7.80 -11.26
CA SER A 281 -7.80 -7.50 -12.29
C SER A 281 -8.70 -6.30 -11.97
N ALA A 282 -8.51 -5.69 -10.79
CA ALA A 282 -9.37 -4.67 -10.20
C ALA A 282 -10.85 -5.08 -10.04
N LYS A 283 -11.14 -6.39 -9.99
CA LYS A 283 -12.49 -6.90 -9.69
C LYS A 283 -12.78 -7.00 -8.20
N TYR A 284 -11.75 -6.97 -7.38
CA TYR A 284 -11.85 -7.03 -5.93
C TYR A 284 -11.09 -5.89 -5.28
N LEU A 285 -11.71 -5.26 -4.28
CA LEU A 285 -11.08 -4.34 -3.34
C LEU A 285 -10.84 -5.10 -2.04
N TRP A 286 -9.60 -5.16 -1.60
CA TRP A 286 -9.23 -5.69 -0.31
C TRP A 286 -8.99 -4.53 0.67
N ALA A 287 -9.33 -4.71 1.94
CA ALA A 287 -9.16 -3.69 2.97
C ALA A 287 -8.91 -4.31 4.34
N THR A 288 -8.20 -3.59 5.21
CA THR A 288 -7.86 -4.06 6.56
C THR A 288 -8.14 -3.02 7.64
N THR A 289 -8.28 -3.52 8.87
CA THR A 289 -8.27 -2.72 10.10
C THR A 289 -7.24 -3.26 11.07
N ARG A 290 -6.74 -2.41 11.95
CA ARG A 290 -5.98 -2.80 13.14
C ARG A 290 -6.83 -2.70 14.39
N ALA A 291 -6.55 -3.55 15.37
CA ALA A 291 -7.03 -3.34 16.73
C ALA A 291 -6.06 -2.43 17.51
N LYS A 292 -6.59 -1.67 18.48
CA LYS A 292 -5.76 -0.74 19.30
C LYS A 292 -4.98 -1.42 20.41
N ASN A 293 -5.36 -2.65 20.76
CA ASN A 293 -4.76 -3.41 21.84
C ASN A 293 -4.18 -4.71 21.28
N ASP A 294 -2.96 -5.01 21.67
CA ASP A 294 -2.31 -6.29 21.40
C ASP A 294 -3.18 -7.46 21.89
N GLY A 295 -3.09 -8.59 21.19
CA GLY A 295 -3.89 -9.80 21.46
C GLY A 295 -5.37 -9.71 21.06
N VAL A 296 -5.83 -8.58 20.51
CA VAL A 296 -7.16 -8.47 19.86
C VAL A 296 -6.94 -8.47 18.35
N PRO A 297 -7.58 -9.36 17.58
CA PRO A 297 -7.37 -9.41 16.13
C PRO A 297 -7.90 -8.15 15.44
N GLY A 298 -7.19 -7.68 14.42
CA GLY A 298 -7.73 -6.79 13.40
C GLY A 298 -8.68 -7.54 12.45
N TYR A 299 -9.02 -6.92 11.33
CA TYR A 299 -9.87 -7.55 10.31
C TYR A 299 -9.35 -7.33 8.90
N ILE A 300 -9.66 -8.28 8.02
CA ILE A 300 -9.46 -8.24 6.57
C ILE A 300 -10.81 -8.47 5.87
N ALA A 301 -11.12 -7.66 4.88
CA ALA A 301 -12.34 -7.73 4.10
C ALA A 301 -12.05 -7.67 2.61
N VAL A 302 -12.94 -8.26 1.81
CA VAL A 302 -12.91 -8.17 0.35
C VAL A 302 -14.28 -7.77 -0.18
N TYR A 303 -14.29 -6.87 -1.16
CA TYR A 303 -15.48 -6.39 -1.86
C TYR A 303 -15.36 -6.72 -3.34
N GLU A 304 -16.46 -7.17 -3.96
CA GLU A 304 -16.57 -7.38 -5.40
C GLU A 304 -16.93 -6.06 -6.10
N LEU A 305 -16.29 -5.77 -7.22
CA LEU A 305 -16.41 -4.53 -7.98
C LEU A 305 -16.91 -4.80 -9.40
N ASN A 306 -17.72 -3.88 -9.94
CA ASN A 306 -18.04 -3.84 -11.35
C ASN A 306 -16.88 -3.25 -12.18
N CYS A 307 -16.93 -3.41 -13.50
CA CYS A 307 -15.92 -2.84 -14.42
C CYS A 307 -15.82 -1.31 -14.37
N ASP A 308 -16.84 -0.61 -13.87
CA ASP A 308 -16.79 0.84 -13.66
C ASP A 308 -16.24 1.23 -12.28
N GLY A 309 -16.04 0.27 -11.39
CA GLY A 309 -15.57 0.43 -10.02
C GLY A 309 -16.71 0.60 -8.99
N THR A 310 -17.98 0.44 -9.35
CA THR A 310 -19.03 0.41 -8.31
C THR A 310 -18.90 -0.85 -7.43
N ILE A 311 -19.05 -0.70 -6.11
CA ILE A 311 -19.03 -1.84 -5.18
C ILE A 311 -20.33 -2.64 -5.34
N VAL A 312 -20.20 -3.93 -5.63
CA VAL A 312 -21.32 -4.87 -5.79
C VAL A 312 -21.76 -5.37 -4.42
N LYS A 313 -20.83 -5.93 -3.65
CA LYS A 313 -21.08 -6.50 -2.33
C LYS A 313 -19.78 -6.81 -1.58
N GLU A 314 -19.87 -6.90 -0.26
CA GLU A 314 -18.88 -7.57 0.56
C GLU A 314 -18.90 -9.08 0.25
N LYS A 315 -17.72 -9.65 0.05
CA LYS A 315 -17.49 -11.08 -0.19
C LYS A 315 -17.30 -11.82 1.13
N PHE A 316 -16.43 -11.29 1.99
CA PHE A 316 -16.21 -11.77 3.35
C PHE A 316 -15.56 -10.68 4.21
N LEU A 317 -15.64 -10.89 5.52
CA LEU A 317 -14.95 -10.16 6.58
C LEU A 317 -14.42 -11.18 7.58
N LYS A 318 -13.12 -11.15 7.88
CA LYS A 318 -12.45 -12.14 8.72
C LYS A 318 -11.45 -11.48 9.67
N GLU A 319 -11.27 -12.08 10.84
CA GLU A 319 -10.24 -11.67 11.79
C GLU A 319 -8.84 -11.94 11.22
N THR A 320 -7.92 -10.99 11.40
CA THR A 320 -6.49 -11.22 11.14
C THR A 320 -5.84 -11.92 12.33
N THR A 321 -4.64 -12.48 12.14
CA THR A 321 -4.00 -13.30 13.18
C THR A 321 -3.67 -12.54 14.46
N THR A 322 -3.41 -11.25 14.36
CA THR A 322 -3.06 -10.34 15.48
C THR A 322 -3.79 -9.00 15.30
N SER A 323 -3.56 -8.04 16.21
CA SER A 323 -4.04 -6.66 16.06
C SER A 323 -3.47 -5.96 14.84
N GLY A 324 -2.35 -6.45 14.31
CA GLY A 324 -1.53 -5.78 13.31
C GLY A 324 -0.56 -4.74 13.89
N GLY A 325 -0.69 -4.37 15.17
CA GLY A 325 0.14 -3.37 15.84
C GLY A 325 0.02 -1.98 15.21
N VAL A 326 1.06 -1.54 14.49
CA VAL A 326 1.04 -0.32 13.66
C VAL A 326 1.02 -0.59 12.15
N ALA A 327 0.90 -1.86 11.74
CA ALA A 327 0.79 -2.33 10.37
C ALA A 327 -0.59 -2.95 10.06
N ASN A 328 -0.69 -4.27 9.86
CA ASN A 328 -1.79 -4.90 9.11
C ASN A 328 -1.89 -4.39 7.67
N ALA A 329 -0.75 -4.03 7.09
CA ALA A 329 -0.70 -3.47 5.76
C ALA A 329 -0.83 -4.61 4.74
N LEU A 330 -1.78 -4.43 3.84
CA LEU A 330 -2.12 -5.42 2.82
C LEU A 330 -1.53 -5.02 1.47
N GLN A 331 -0.96 -6.00 0.76
CA GLN A 331 -0.53 -5.88 -0.62
C GLN A 331 -1.04 -7.08 -1.46
N PRO A 332 -2.14 -6.91 -2.22
CA PRO A 332 -2.60 -7.89 -3.19
C PRO A 332 -1.51 -8.26 -4.20
N ALA A 333 -1.48 -9.53 -4.61
CA ALA A 333 -0.57 -10.03 -5.63
C ALA A 333 -0.91 -9.43 -7.00
N GLU A 334 0.12 -9.15 -7.79
CA GLU A 334 -0.06 -8.62 -9.15
C GLU A 334 -0.37 -9.72 -10.17
N PHE A 335 -0.04 -10.98 -9.84
CA PHE A 335 -0.24 -12.15 -10.70
C PHE A 335 -1.58 -12.87 -10.49
N SER A 336 -2.36 -12.49 -9.46
CA SER A 336 -3.59 -13.19 -9.10
C SER A 336 -4.53 -12.30 -8.29
N ASP A 337 -5.84 -12.45 -8.51
CA ASP A 337 -6.85 -11.78 -7.69
C ASP A 337 -6.98 -12.36 -6.28
N ARG A 338 -6.43 -13.56 -6.07
CA ARG A 338 -6.70 -14.36 -4.87
C ARG A 338 -5.67 -14.19 -3.78
N TYR A 339 -4.43 -13.84 -4.12
CA TYR A 339 -3.37 -13.76 -3.13
C TYR A 339 -3.17 -12.32 -2.64
N ALA A 340 -2.87 -12.18 -1.35
CA ALA A 340 -2.41 -10.93 -0.78
C ALA A 340 -1.39 -11.20 0.32
N ALA A 341 -0.33 -10.40 0.36
CA ALA A 341 0.57 -10.34 1.50
C ALA A 341 -0.03 -9.44 2.58
N LEU A 342 0.13 -9.81 3.84
CA LEU A 342 -0.26 -9.03 4.99
C LEU A 342 0.90 -8.96 5.99
N THR A 343 1.27 -7.75 6.40
CA THR A 343 2.37 -7.50 7.34
C THR A 343 1.84 -7.17 8.74
N ASP A 344 2.55 -7.65 9.75
CA ASP A 344 2.25 -7.37 11.16
C ASP A 344 3.45 -6.77 11.88
N ASN A 345 3.18 -5.84 12.80
CA ASN A 345 4.19 -5.30 13.72
C ASN A 345 4.00 -5.70 15.18
N GLU A 346 2.85 -6.26 15.57
CA GLU A 346 2.62 -6.69 16.96
C GLU A 346 3.64 -7.75 17.38
N ILE A 347 3.83 -8.78 16.54
CA ILE A 347 4.79 -9.86 16.77
C ILE A 347 5.75 -10.07 15.58
N GLY A 348 5.57 -9.32 14.48
CA GLY A 348 6.57 -9.22 13.42
C GLY A 348 6.54 -10.36 12.42
N PHE A 349 5.45 -10.50 11.68
CA PHE A 349 5.33 -11.53 10.65
C PHE A 349 4.91 -10.97 9.29
N VAL A 350 5.06 -11.81 8.28
CA VAL A 350 4.37 -11.67 6.99
C VAL A 350 3.56 -12.94 6.74
N GLU A 351 2.30 -12.77 6.36
CA GLU A 351 1.38 -13.84 5.98
C GLU A 351 0.98 -13.67 4.50
N ILE A 352 0.82 -14.79 3.80
CA ILE A 352 0.14 -14.82 2.50
C ILE A 352 -1.26 -15.37 2.73
N TRP A 353 -2.24 -14.55 2.36
CA TRP A 353 -3.66 -14.88 2.37
C TRP A 353 -4.10 -15.31 0.98
N GLU A 354 -4.86 -16.40 0.87
CA GLU A 354 -5.51 -16.84 -0.36
C GLU A 354 -7.03 -16.77 -0.22
N MET A 355 -7.67 -15.95 -1.05
CA MET A 355 -9.11 -15.99 -1.27
C MET A 355 -9.50 -17.27 -2.01
N ARG A 356 -10.50 -17.98 -1.47
CA ARG A 356 -11.02 -19.23 -2.05
C ARG A 356 -11.50 -19.01 -3.48
N GLY A 357 -11.52 -20.08 -4.29
CA GLY A 357 -11.88 -19.99 -5.71
C GLY A 357 -13.28 -19.44 -6.03
N ASP A 358 -14.23 -19.53 -5.08
CA ASP A 358 -15.57 -18.93 -5.20
C ASP A 358 -15.67 -17.50 -4.60
N GLY A 359 -14.56 -17.03 -4.00
CA GLY A 359 -14.43 -15.77 -3.30
C GLY A 359 -15.20 -15.69 -1.99
N SER A 360 -15.65 -16.80 -1.41
CA SER A 360 -16.51 -16.80 -0.22
C SER A 360 -15.79 -16.54 1.10
N ASP A 361 -14.47 -16.72 1.12
CA ASP A 361 -13.62 -16.65 2.32
C ASP A 361 -12.16 -16.51 1.86
N ALA A 362 -11.24 -16.29 2.80
CA ALA A 362 -9.79 -16.35 2.57
C ALA A 362 -9.06 -17.00 3.75
N ASP A 363 -7.98 -17.71 3.50
CA ASP A 363 -7.21 -18.41 4.52
C ASP A 363 -5.74 -18.03 4.45
N VAL A 364 -5.04 -18.02 5.59
CA VAL A 364 -3.57 -17.90 5.61
C VAL A 364 -2.99 -19.21 5.11
N ILE A 365 -2.25 -19.15 4.00
CA ILE A 365 -1.66 -20.33 3.37
C ILE A 365 -0.16 -20.44 3.63
N ALA A 366 0.52 -19.32 3.88
CA ALA A 366 1.94 -19.28 4.20
C ALA A 366 2.23 -18.16 5.21
N ARG A 367 3.26 -18.34 6.03
CA ARG A 367 3.67 -17.37 7.05
C ARG A 367 5.16 -17.48 7.33
N ILE A 368 5.78 -16.34 7.60
CA ILE A 368 7.11 -16.27 8.19
C ILE A 368 7.14 -15.25 9.34
N ASP A 369 7.73 -15.65 10.47
CA ASP A 369 8.00 -14.75 11.60
C ASP A 369 9.40 -14.17 11.47
N LEU A 370 9.49 -12.85 11.32
CA LEU A 370 10.73 -12.11 11.23
C LEU A 370 11.05 -11.62 12.65
N ALA A 371 11.91 -12.38 13.34
CA ALA A 371 12.26 -12.23 14.77
C ALA A 371 13.10 -10.98 15.10
N ASP A 372 12.64 -9.83 14.62
CA ASP A 372 13.29 -8.54 14.76
C ASP A 372 13.03 -7.88 16.09
N GLN A 373 14.07 -7.24 16.63
CA GLN A 373 13.92 -6.45 17.84
C GLN A 373 13.27 -5.11 17.53
N GLY A 374 12.14 -4.86 18.19
CA GLY A 374 11.49 -3.55 18.22
C GLY A 374 12.19 -2.54 19.11
N ASN A 375 11.44 -1.55 19.56
CA ASN A 375 11.87 -0.53 20.51
C ASN A 375 10.75 -0.21 21.52
N ALA A 376 10.89 0.88 22.28
CA ALA A 376 9.89 1.26 23.28
C ALA A 376 8.49 1.58 22.70
N ARG A 377 8.37 1.78 21.39
CA ARG A 377 7.14 2.14 20.69
C ARG A 377 6.60 1.00 19.82
N TYR A 378 7.47 0.31 19.11
CA TYR A 378 7.11 -0.77 18.19
C TYR A 378 7.55 -2.10 18.80
N ALA A 379 6.63 -3.04 18.97
CA ALA A 379 6.91 -4.32 19.62
C ALA A 379 7.92 -5.16 18.81
N SER A 380 7.72 -5.24 17.49
CA SER A 380 8.71 -5.77 16.55
C SER A 380 9.39 -4.66 15.74
N GLY A 381 10.60 -4.94 15.24
CA GLY A 381 11.32 -4.03 14.34
C GLY A 381 10.81 -4.06 12.89
N CYS A 382 10.12 -5.14 12.55
CA CYS A 382 9.37 -5.40 11.32
C CYS A 382 7.86 -5.54 11.70
N CYS A 383 6.89 -5.63 10.82
CA CYS A 383 6.94 -5.46 9.39
C CYS A 383 6.01 -4.31 8.99
N ALA A 384 6.52 -3.41 8.16
CA ALA A 384 5.79 -2.20 7.79
C ALA A 384 4.81 -2.46 6.64
N ASN A 385 5.19 -2.26 5.38
CA ASN A 385 4.45 -2.75 4.22
C ASN A 385 5.33 -3.68 3.36
N ALA A 386 4.68 -4.40 2.45
CA ALA A 386 5.34 -5.26 1.47
C ALA A 386 5.03 -4.83 0.03
N VAL A 387 5.89 -5.20 -0.93
CA VAL A 387 5.73 -4.98 -2.37
C VAL A 387 6.19 -6.20 -3.17
N TRP A 388 5.44 -6.59 -4.20
CA TRP A 388 5.74 -7.77 -5.05
C TRP A 388 6.70 -7.43 -6.19
N LEU A 389 7.83 -8.15 -6.26
CA LEU A 389 8.84 -8.00 -7.31
C LEU A 389 8.47 -8.67 -8.63
N ASN A 390 7.71 -9.77 -8.61
CA ASN A 390 7.28 -10.50 -9.81
C ASN A 390 5.87 -11.07 -9.67
#